data_AF-Q065V7-F1
#
_entry.id   AF-Q065V7-F1
#
_cell.length_a   1.000
_cell.length_b   1.000
_cell.length_c   1.000
_cell.angle_alpha   90.00
_cell.angle_beta   90.00
_cell.angle_gamma   90.00
#
_symmetry.space_group_name_H-M   'P 1'
#
loop_
_entity.id
_entity.type
_entity.pdbx_description
1 polymer ?
#
loop_
_entity_poly.entity_id
_entity_poly.type
_entity_poly.pdbx_seq_one_letter_code
_entity_poly.pdbx_strand_id
1 'polypeptide(L)'
;MNQINVASAGLLLLASLFAGTSSALAQTEGWLKGPGVNAGKGSTVVPTNCVEGSDGSISCDTKITNPASSTTARPYYNPFND
;
A
#
# COMPACT_ATOMS: atom_id res chain seq x y z
N MET A 1 32.14 -29.03 30.44
CA MET A 1 31.25 -27.92 30.04
C MET A 1 30.11 -27.80 31.05
N ASN A 2 29.79 -26.59 31.49
CA ASN A 2 28.85 -26.32 32.58
C ASN A 2 27.40 -26.63 32.14
N GLN A 3 26.78 -27.65 32.74
CA GLN A 3 25.42 -28.15 32.43
C GLN A 3 24.34 -27.04 32.46
N ILE A 4 24.59 -25.98 33.25
CA ILE A 4 23.71 -24.81 33.42
C ILE A 4 23.59 -23.98 32.12
N ASN A 5 24.65 -23.93 31.32
CA ASN A 5 24.66 -23.15 30.06
C ASN A 5 23.87 -23.85 28.94
N VAL A 6 23.82 -25.19 28.96
CA VAL A 6 23.11 -25.99 27.95
C VAL A 6 21.60 -25.92 28.15
N ALA A 7 21.14 -25.99 29.40
CA ALA A 7 19.72 -25.87 29.75
C ALA A 7 19.15 -24.47 29.42
N SER A 8 19.92 -23.41 29.68
CA SER A 8 19.51 -22.03 29.39
C SER A 8 19.41 -21.74 27.89
N ALA A 9 20.31 -22.29 27.08
CA ALA A 9 20.27 -22.16 25.62
C ALA A 9 19.07 -22.91 25.01
N GLY A 10 18.76 -24.10 25.53
CA GLY A 10 17.59 -24.87 25.09
C GLY A 10 16.26 -24.17 25.36
N LEU A 11 16.13 -23.53 26.54
CA LEU A 11 14.91 -22.81 26.90
C LEU A 11 14.68 -21.57 26.03
N LEU A 12 15.73 -20.84 25.67
CA LEU A 12 15.66 -19.69 24.77
C LEU A 12 15.29 -20.09 23.33
N LEU A 13 15.82 -21.22 22.85
CA LEU A 13 15.46 -21.78 21.55
C LEU A 13 14.00 -22.23 21.51
N LEU A 14 13.49 -22.90 22.56
CA LEU A 14 12.08 -23.24 22.63
C LEU A 14 11.19 -21.99 22.70
N ALA A 15 11.55 -20.97 23.48
CA ALA A 15 10.80 -19.72 23.55
C ALA A 15 10.69 -19.02 22.19
N SER A 16 11.72 -19.11 21.34
CA SER A 16 11.71 -18.53 19.98
C SER A 16 10.78 -19.26 19.01
N LEU A 17 10.49 -20.55 19.24
CA LEU A 17 9.54 -21.34 18.43
C LEU A 17 8.07 -21.02 18.77
N PHE A 18 7.82 -20.56 20.00
CA PHE A 18 6.49 -20.13 20.46
C PHE A 18 6.27 -18.62 20.39
N ALA A 19 7.30 -17.84 20.04
CA ALA A 19 7.17 -16.43 19.70
C ALA A 19 6.40 -16.36 18.37
N GLY A 20 5.08 -16.32 18.49
CA GLY A 20 4.14 -16.55 17.40
C GLY A 20 4.48 -15.74 16.16
N THR A 21 4.35 -16.39 15.01
CA THR A 21 4.28 -15.72 13.72
C THR A 21 3.15 -14.70 13.81
N SER A 22 3.50 -13.44 14.06
CA SER A 22 2.52 -12.36 14.05
C SER A 22 1.91 -12.40 12.67
N SER A 23 0.63 -12.78 12.57
CA SER A 23 -0.07 -12.79 11.30
C SER A 23 0.06 -11.38 10.75
N ALA A 24 0.83 -11.22 9.66
CA ALA A 24 0.96 -9.94 8.99
C ALA A 24 -0.44 -9.62 8.46
N LEU A 25 -1.19 -8.81 9.21
CA LEU A 25 -2.45 -8.26 8.73
C LEU A 25 -2.07 -7.40 7.53
N ALA A 26 -2.60 -7.73 6.36
CA ALA A 26 -2.46 -6.87 5.21
C ALA A 26 -3.07 -5.51 5.57
N GLN A 27 -2.25 -4.47 5.59
CA GLN A 27 -2.75 -3.11 5.73
C GLN A 27 -3.66 -2.86 4.52
N THR A 28 -4.94 -2.62 4.80
CA THR A 28 -5.91 -2.22 3.79
C THR A 28 -6.12 -0.72 3.92
N GLU A 29 -5.99 -0.03 2.80
CA GLU A 29 -6.19 1.41 2.73
C GLU A 29 -7.47 1.70 1.97
N GLY A 30 -8.17 2.75 2.39
CA GLY A 30 -9.40 3.22 1.77
C GLY A 30 -9.36 4.73 1.59
N TRP A 31 -9.88 5.21 0.46
CA TRP A 31 -9.88 6.63 0.13
C TRP A 31 -11.28 7.14 -0.15
N LEU A 32 -11.58 8.32 0.37
CA LEU A 32 -12.78 9.06 0.00
C LEU A 32 -12.54 9.80 -1.31
N LYS A 33 -13.45 9.59 -2.26
CA LYS A 33 -13.41 10.28 -3.55
C LYS A 33 -13.96 11.70 -3.38
N GLY A 34 -13.07 12.70 -3.45
CA GLY A 34 -13.45 14.11 -3.44
C GLY A 34 -14.21 14.54 -4.70
N PRO A 35 -14.91 15.69 -4.67
CA PRO A 35 -15.57 16.27 -5.84
C PRO A 35 -14.57 16.49 -6.99
N GLY A 36 -14.98 16.15 -8.23
CA GLY A 36 -14.16 16.36 -9.43
C GLY A 36 -13.02 15.36 -9.66
N VAL A 37 -12.78 14.43 -8.73
CA VAL A 37 -11.77 13.36 -8.91
C VAL A 37 -12.26 12.34 -9.93
N ASN A 38 -11.52 12.13 -11.01
CA ASN A 38 -11.82 11.10 -12.01
C ASN A 38 -11.10 9.79 -11.68
N ALA A 39 -11.63 9.04 -10.71
CA ALA A 39 -11.20 7.68 -10.37
C ALA A 39 -12.30 6.65 -10.75
N GLY A 40 -11.93 5.61 -11.48
CA GLY A 40 -12.74 4.45 -11.85
C GLY A 40 -12.29 3.17 -11.14
N LYS A 41 -12.94 2.03 -11.41
CA LYS A 41 -12.67 0.75 -10.70
C LYS A 41 -11.22 0.24 -10.85
N GLY A 42 -10.55 0.57 -11.94
CA GLY A 42 -9.17 0.16 -12.19
C GLY A 42 -8.12 1.19 -11.76
N SER A 43 -8.53 2.30 -11.15
CA SER A 43 -7.61 3.36 -10.73
C SER A 43 -6.81 2.93 -9.51
N THR A 44 -5.56 3.38 -9.45
CA THR A 44 -4.66 3.12 -8.32
C THR A 44 -4.20 4.44 -7.71
N VAL A 45 -4.18 4.50 -6.37
CA VAL A 45 -3.54 5.60 -5.65
C VAL A 45 -2.04 5.32 -5.59
N VAL A 46 -1.24 6.24 -6.11
CA VAL A 46 0.22 6.11 -6.14
C VAL A 46 0.83 7.22 -5.29
N PRO A 47 1.73 6.89 -4.35
CA PRO A 47 2.45 7.90 -3.58
C PRO A 47 3.43 8.68 -4.47
N THR A 48 3.54 9.98 -4.23
CA THR A 48 4.42 10.90 -4.96
C THR A 48 5.07 11.88 -3.99
N ASN A 49 6.16 12.53 -4.39
CA ASN A 49 6.82 13.59 -3.60
C ASN A 49 7.14 13.20 -2.14
N CYS A 50 7.57 11.96 -1.91
CA CYS A 50 7.86 11.48 -0.56
C CYS A 50 9.06 12.22 0.05
N VAL A 51 8.90 12.68 1.30
CA VAL A 51 9.93 13.34 2.10
C VAL A 51 10.09 12.64 3.45
N GLU A 52 11.33 12.51 3.90
CA GLU A 52 11.68 11.95 5.21
C GLU A 52 11.84 13.08 6.23
N GLY A 53 11.12 12.98 7.34
CA GLY A 53 11.22 13.89 8.48
C GLY A 53 12.44 13.59 9.34
N SER A 54 12.83 14.55 10.19
CA SER A 54 13.94 14.37 11.14
C SER A 54 13.70 13.28 12.19
N ASP A 55 12.45 12.85 12.34
CA ASP A 55 11.99 11.77 13.21
C ASP A 55 11.95 10.40 12.50
N GLY A 56 12.38 10.33 11.24
CA GLY A 56 12.35 9.12 10.41
C GLY A 56 10.97 8.79 9.83
N SER A 57 9.98 9.67 10.00
CA SER A 57 8.67 9.51 9.36
C SER A 57 8.75 9.82 7.86
N ILE A 58 8.01 9.08 7.02
CA ILE A 58 7.92 9.35 5.58
C ILE A 58 6.53 9.90 5.28
N SER A 59 6.48 11.09 4.69
CA SER A 59 5.24 11.72 4.22
C SER A 59 5.25 11.82 2.70
N CYS A 60 4.18 11.38 2.04
CA CYS A 60 4.03 11.43 0.59
C CYS A 60 2.72 12.13 0.21
N ASP A 61 2.75 12.87 -0.90
CA ASP A 61 1.53 13.22 -1.63
C ASP A 61 0.93 11.98 -2.28
N THR A 62 -0.32 12.06 -2.72
CA THR A 62 -0.97 10.98 -3.48
C THR A 62 -1.51 11.46 -4.81
N LYS A 63 -1.40 10.62 -5.83
CA LYS A 63 -1.95 10.85 -7.17
C LYS A 63 -2.76 9.65 -7.63
N ILE A 64 -3.90 9.93 -8.26
CA ILE A 64 -4.69 8.89 -8.94
C ILE A 64 -4.04 8.59 -10.30
N THR A 65 -3.66 7.34 -10.49
CA THR A 65 -3.27 6.80 -11.80
C THR A 65 -4.43 5.97 -12.33
N ASN A 66 -4.99 6.42 -13.45
CA ASN A 66 -6.01 5.66 -14.17
C ASN A 66 -5.33 4.66 -15.11
N PRO A 67 -5.91 3.47 -15.33
CA PRO A 67 -5.42 2.56 -16.35
C PRO A 67 -5.47 3.26 -17.72
N ALA A 68 -4.58 2.87 -18.63
CA ALA A 68 -4.57 3.39 -19.99
C ALA A 68 -5.96 3.20 -20.60
N SER A 69 -6.64 4.30 -20.93
CA SER A 69 -7.94 4.23 -21.59
C SER A 69 -7.73 3.75 -23.02
N SER A 70 -8.23 2.56 -23.36
CA SER A 70 -8.43 2.14 -24.74
C SER A 70 -9.71 2.72 -25.35
N THR A 71 -10.49 3.47 -24.59
CA THR A 71 -11.72 4.11 -25.07
C THR A 71 -11.36 5.42 -25.76
N THR A 72 -11.45 5.42 -27.09
CA THR A 72 -11.42 6.63 -27.91
C THR A 72 -12.39 7.64 -27.33
N ALA A 73 -11.93 8.88 -27.06
CA ALA A 73 -12.82 10.00 -26.73
C ALA A 73 -13.93 10.04 -27.80
N ARG A 74 -15.20 10.00 -27.37
CA ARG A 74 -16.40 9.75 -28.19
C ARG A 74 -16.29 10.35 -29.60
N PRO A 75 -16.69 9.64 -30.68
CA PRO A 75 -16.81 10.29 -31.97
C PRO A 75 -17.69 11.52 -31.81
N TYR A 76 -17.19 12.67 -32.25
CA TYR A 76 -17.91 13.92 -32.27
C TYR A 76 -19.23 13.70 -33.02
N TYR A 77 -20.35 13.74 -32.29
CA TYR A 77 -21.69 13.70 -32.88
C TYR A 77 -22.11 15.15 -33.14
N ASN A 78 -22.00 15.58 -34.40
CA ASN A 78 -22.65 16.78 -34.90
C ASN A 78 -24.00 16.41 -35.53
N PRO A 79 -25.13 16.59 -34.84
CA PRO A 79 -26.45 16.37 -35.44
C PRO A 79 -26.80 17.40 -36.51
N PHE A 80 -26.01 18.46 -36.66
CA PHE A 80 -26.23 19.57 -37.59
C PHE A 80 -25.03 19.74 -38.53
N ASN A 81 -24.55 18.64 -39.10
CA ASN A 81 -23.75 18.76 -40.31
C ASN A 81 -24.71 19.08 -41.45
N ASP A 82 -24.65 20.32 -41.96
CA ASP A 82 -25.34 20.78 -43.18
C ASP A 82 -24.98 19.92 -44.41
#